data_AF-A0A1V6K8E9-F1
#
_entry.id   AF-A0A1V6K8E9-F1
#
_cell.length_a   1.000
_cell.length_b   1.000
_cell.length_c   1.000
_cell.angle_alpha   90.00
_cell.angle_beta   90.00
_cell.angle_gamma   90.00
#
_symmetry.space_group_name_H-M   'P 1'
#
loop_
_entity.id
_entity.type
_entity.pdbx_description
1 polymer ?
#
loop_
_entity_poly.entity_id
_entity_poly.type
_entity_poly.pdbx_seq_one_letter_code
_entity_poly.pdbx_strand_id
1 'polypeptide(L)'
;MLDPYENHGCGDAFLRQLLLTISQKPSLQDLGFYNLYLLDIESVKIDPEWVPRKEGAKESSDDQENQLAPDRKYRDRIDILINIKLKNQINLKSTSKNYTRIVIPIENKIRSKESVKDSGTQLKVYSDALTKVFNKDVRIIPIFLTPDGSDPTDSAWIKIDYEEVIDIINTVFKSYRNDMSSDKQMMIQQYLDLLRDHIVGGSDPEIVKLCRILQSKHMLAMDEVRRLTTSSKDKETEKHKLCQQITIRNKSVFKAYKKWQYGLRERTSDLLLTWMNNHMESLGFQINTKKKSSIEFVSPEMQKLNRELFGKDNTIVLIFVIKLNSNISIVMQINSHPNQELRKSVYSIFQKDNSELFRSTDTEKISETYTRIYTHKILTPEDTFIMSSDKEVLNSIENKLEEFFAENGVYKQIQRFIRDHMEEFLALKD
;
A
#
# COMPACT_ATOMS: atom_id res chain seq x y z
N MET A 1 -3.02 19.56 10.08
CA MET A 1 -1.97 19.64 9.02
C MET A 1 -2.19 20.78 8.03
N LEU A 2 -3.41 21.02 7.55
CA LEU A 2 -3.68 22.13 6.61
C LEU A 2 -3.84 23.50 7.31
N ASP A 3 -4.00 23.50 8.64
CA ASP A 3 -4.05 24.72 9.44
C ASP A 3 -2.62 25.26 9.66
N PRO A 4 -2.26 26.42 9.09
CA PRO A 4 -0.92 26.99 9.24
C PRO A 4 -0.58 27.41 10.67
N TYR A 5 -1.56 27.48 11.57
CA TYR A 5 -1.39 27.88 12.96
C TYR A 5 -1.29 26.69 13.93
N GLU A 6 -1.34 25.45 13.42
CA GLU A 6 -1.11 24.25 14.23
C GLU A 6 0.38 24.06 14.57
N ASN A 7 0.66 23.42 15.72
CA ASN A 7 2.01 23.21 16.24
C ASN A 7 2.83 22.12 15.51
N HIS A 8 2.51 21.78 14.26
CA HIS A 8 3.28 20.78 13.48
C HIS A 8 4.62 21.30 12.95
N GLY A 9 4.90 22.61 13.02
CA GLY A 9 6.21 23.18 12.73
C GLY A 9 6.52 23.44 11.25
N CYS A 10 5.53 23.32 10.36
CA CYS A 10 5.70 23.54 8.91
C CYS A 10 5.02 24.82 8.41
N GLY A 11 4.47 25.65 9.30
CA GLY A 11 3.71 26.85 8.95
C GLY A 11 2.64 26.56 7.89
N ASP A 12 2.60 27.38 6.83
CA ASP A 12 1.65 27.23 5.72
C ASP A 12 2.13 26.32 4.58
N ALA A 13 3.24 25.59 4.74
CA ALA A 13 3.84 24.81 3.67
C ALA A 13 2.91 23.74 3.09
N PHE A 14 2.10 23.06 3.92
CA PHE A 14 1.09 22.10 3.44
C PHE A 14 0.01 22.77 2.62
N LEU A 15 -0.46 23.95 3.05
CA LEU A 15 -1.47 24.72 2.31
C LEU A 15 -0.91 25.21 0.97
N ARG A 16 0.32 25.71 0.95
CA ARG A 16 1.00 26.14 -0.29
C ARG A 16 1.19 24.97 -1.25
N GLN A 17 1.61 23.81 -0.75
CA GLN A 17 1.79 22.63 -1.58
C GLN A 17 0.45 22.11 -2.13
N LEU A 18 -0.64 22.17 -1.35
CA LEU A 18 -1.98 21.87 -1.84
C LEU A 18 -2.40 22.81 -2.97
N LEU A 19 -2.23 24.13 -2.78
CA LEU A 19 -2.53 25.14 -3.80
C LEU A 19 -1.70 24.95 -5.07
N LEU A 20 -0.44 24.55 -4.93
CA LEU A 20 0.43 24.20 -6.05
C LEU A 20 -0.12 23.02 -6.86
N THR A 21 -0.45 21.91 -6.18
CA THR A 21 -1.03 20.72 -6.83
C THR A 21 -2.33 21.08 -7.56
N ILE A 22 -3.19 21.87 -6.93
CA ILE A 22 -4.45 22.32 -7.53
C ILE A 22 -4.23 23.22 -8.75
N SER A 23 -3.24 24.11 -8.72
CA SER A 23 -2.93 25.03 -9.83
C SER A 23 -2.52 24.33 -11.14
N GLN A 24 -2.09 23.08 -11.05
CA GLN A 24 -1.69 22.27 -12.20
C GLN A 24 -2.88 21.54 -12.85
N LYS A 25 -4.07 21.61 -12.25
CA LYS A 25 -5.25 20.91 -12.74
C LYS A 25 -5.82 21.62 -13.98
N PRO A 26 -6.16 20.89 -15.06
CA PRO A 26 -6.67 21.49 -16.31
C PRO A 26 -7.97 22.29 -16.15
N SER A 27 -8.72 22.10 -15.07
CA SER A 27 -9.97 22.81 -14.75
C SER A 27 -9.75 24.23 -14.23
N LEU A 28 -8.51 24.61 -13.89
CA LEU A 28 -8.15 25.90 -13.28
C LEU A 28 -7.37 26.83 -14.23
N GLN A 29 -7.73 26.83 -15.52
CA GLN A 29 -6.97 27.55 -16.56
C GLN A 29 -6.90 29.08 -16.35
N ASP A 30 -7.85 29.65 -15.60
CA ASP A 30 -7.91 31.09 -15.33
C ASP A 30 -7.04 31.53 -14.15
N LEU A 31 -6.61 30.59 -13.28
CA LEU A 31 -5.73 30.82 -12.14
C LEU A 31 -4.42 30.06 -12.32
N GLY A 32 -3.49 30.68 -13.05
CA GLY A 32 -2.16 30.13 -13.25
C GLY A 32 -1.35 29.98 -11.96
N PHE A 33 -0.34 29.11 -12.00
CA PHE A 33 0.63 28.82 -10.93
C PHE A 33 1.05 30.05 -10.12
N TYR A 34 1.45 31.14 -10.78
CA TYR A 34 1.94 32.35 -10.12
C TYR A 34 0.89 33.03 -9.23
N ASN A 35 -0.39 32.96 -9.60
CA ASN A 35 -1.46 33.59 -8.83
C ASN A 35 -1.68 32.87 -7.49
N LEU A 36 -1.50 31.54 -7.47
CA LEU A 36 -1.74 30.71 -6.28
C LEU A 36 -0.48 30.50 -5.43
N TYR A 37 0.70 30.45 -6.05
CA TYR A 37 1.97 30.27 -5.33
C TYR A 37 2.39 31.51 -4.53
N LEU A 38 2.19 32.70 -5.10
CA LEU A 38 2.65 33.98 -4.54
C LEU A 38 1.57 34.67 -3.68
N LEU A 39 0.61 33.91 -3.15
CA LEU A 39 -0.45 34.47 -2.31
C LEU A 39 0.13 35.05 -1.01
N ASP A 40 -0.24 36.31 -0.75
CA ASP A 40 -0.03 36.96 0.54
C ASP A 40 -1.25 36.70 1.44
N ILE A 41 -1.14 35.66 2.25
CA ILE A 41 -2.19 35.16 3.12
C ILE A 41 -2.29 36.06 4.36
N GLU A 42 -3.49 36.60 4.61
CA GLU A 42 -3.81 37.35 5.82
C GLU A 42 -4.23 36.41 6.95
N SER A 43 -5.15 35.49 6.66
CA SER A 43 -5.68 34.54 7.65
C SER A 43 -6.22 33.29 6.97
N VAL A 44 -6.16 32.16 7.67
CA VAL A 44 -6.77 30.90 7.25
C VAL A 44 -7.72 30.43 8.34
N LYS A 45 -8.91 29.99 7.96
CA LYS A 45 -9.89 29.35 8.84
C LYS A 45 -10.29 28.00 8.23
N ILE A 46 -10.31 26.95 9.05
CA ILE A 46 -10.73 25.62 8.63
C ILE A 46 -11.97 25.23 9.43
N ASP A 47 -13.07 25.03 8.73
CA ASP A 47 -14.35 24.63 9.32
C ASP A 47 -14.64 23.17 8.95
N PRO A 48 -14.47 22.21 9.88
CA PRO A 48 -14.92 20.84 9.68
C PRO A 48 -16.46 20.78 9.71
N GLU A 49 -17.05 19.89 8.91
CA GLU A 49 -18.49 19.65 8.83
C GLU A 49 -19.33 20.92 8.55
N TRP A 50 -18.88 21.72 7.58
CA TRP A 50 -19.52 22.97 7.25
C TRP A 50 -20.93 22.78 6.65
N VAL A 51 -21.89 23.55 7.17
CA VAL A 51 -23.28 23.55 6.70
C VAL A 51 -23.60 24.88 6.02
N PRO A 52 -24.20 24.89 4.82
CA PRO A 52 -24.64 26.12 4.18
C PRO A 52 -25.72 26.82 5.00
N ARG A 53 -25.35 27.91 5.70
CA ARG A 53 -26.29 28.82 6.36
C ARG A 53 -26.30 30.17 5.63
N LYS A 54 -27.46 30.79 5.48
CA LYS A 54 -27.56 32.15 4.92
C LYS A 54 -26.89 33.15 5.86
N GLU A 55 -26.11 34.09 5.32
CA GLU A 55 -25.59 35.23 6.09
C GLU A 55 -26.76 35.98 6.76
N GLY A 56 -26.68 36.16 8.09
CA GLY A 56 -27.69 36.86 8.90
C GLY A 56 -28.33 36.05 10.04
N ALA A 57 -28.08 34.75 10.15
CA ALA A 57 -28.48 33.98 11.33
C ALA A 57 -27.53 34.30 12.50
N LYS A 58 -27.94 35.18 13.41
CA LYS A 58 -27.20 35.49 14.64
C LYS A 58 -26.85 34.20 15.40
N GLU A 59 -25.61 34.11 15.88
CA GLU A 59 -25.25 33.20 16.97
C GLU A 59 -25.97 33.69 18.22
N SER A 60 -27.19 33.21 18.45
CA SER A 60 -27.83 33.33 19.76
C SER A 60 -27.23 32.26 20.65
N SER A 61 -26.29 32.67 21.51
CA SER A 61 -26.16 32.12 22.84
C SER A 61 -27.53 32.18 23.50
N ASP A 62 -28.20 31.04 23.64
CA ASP A 62 -29.04 30.71 24.78
C ASP A 62 -29.71 29.35 24.55
N ASP A 63 -29.51 28.49 25.55
CA ASP A 63 -30.15 27.20 25.74
C ASP A 63 -31.69 27.37 25.82
N GLN A 64 -32.40 27.23 24.70
CA GLN A 64 -33.79 26.76 24.73
C GLN A 64 -34.05 25.81 23.55
N GLU A 65 -34.06 24.52 23.91
CA GLU A 65 -34.76 23.44 23.25
C GLU A 65 -36.04 23.94 22.56
N ASN A 66 -36.09 23.84 21.23
CA ASN A 66 -37.33 23.96 20.49
C ASN A 66 -37.56 22.68 19.68
N GLN A 67 -38.58 21.95 20.13
CA GLN A 67 -39.03 20.65 19.67
C GLN A 67 -39.56 20.71 18.23
N LEU A 68 -38.71 20.48 17.24
CA LEU A 68 -39.12 20.13 15.87
C LEU A 68 -38.17 19.06 15.31
N ALA A 69 -38.71 17.85 15.15
CA ALA A 69 -38.21 16.62 14.51
C ALA A 69 -36.69 16.53 14.11
N PRO A 70 -35.91 15.52 14.60
CA PRO A 70 -34.46 15.48 14.45
C PRO A 70 -33.90 15.14 13.05
N ASP A 71 -34.73 14.76 12.07
CA ASP A 71 -34.27 13.82 11.04
C ASP A 71 -33.85 14.43 9.67
N ARG A 72 -34.05 15.74 9.46
CA ARG A 72 -33.72 16.41 8.17
C ARG A 72 -32.50 17.33 8.19
N LYS A 73 -31.99 17.71 9.36
CA LYS A 73 -31.01 18.82 9.49
C LYS A 73 -29.54 18.43 9.24
N TYR A 74 -29.23 17.13 9.13
CA TYR A 74 -27.84 16.61 9.08
C TYR A 74 -27.40 16.06 7.71
N ARG A 75 -28.21 16.17 6.65
CA ARG A 75 -27.96 15.48 5.37
C ARG A 75 -27.21 16.28 4.29
N ASP A 76 -26.85 17.53 4.55
CA ASP A 76 -26.20 18.44 3.59
C ASP A 76 -25.05 19.24 4.22
N ARG A 77 -23.98 18.54 4.57
CA ARG A 77 -22.74 19.13 5.08
C ARG A 77 -21.58 18.84 4.13
N ILE A 78 -20.69 19.82 3.99
CA ILE A 78 -19.39 19.67 3.33
C ILE A 78 -18.38 19.26 4.40
N ASP A 79 -17.59 18.23 4.13
CA ASP A 79 -16.70 17.64 5.15
C ASP A 79 -15.67 18.63 5.69
N ILE A 80 -15.06 19.45 4.82
CA ILE A 80 -14.09 20.48 5.22
C ILE A 80 -14.30 21.72 4.37
N LEU A 81 -14.30 22.91 4.98
CA LEU A 81 -14.23 24.18 4.29
C LEU A 81 -12.98 24.93 4.72
N ILE A 82 -12.06 25.16 3.80
CA ILE A 82 -10.88 26.01 4.02
C ILE A 82 -11.19 27.39 3.49
N ASN A 83 -10.93 28.40 4.32
CA ASN A 83 -11.23 29.77 4.01
C ASN A 83 -9.98 30.64 4.19
N ILE A 84 -9.49 31.20 3.09
CA ILE A 84 -8.24 31.95 3.02
C ILE A 84 -8.58 33.41 2.70
N LYS A 85 -8.26 34.31 3.62
CA LYS A 85 -8.32 35.77 3.40
C LYS A 85 -6.96 36.25 2.91
N LEU A 86 -6.95 37.11 1.91
CA LEU A 86 -5.73 37.61 1.28
C LEU A 86 -5.48 39.06 1.71
N LYS A 87 -4.21 39.41 1.97
CA LYS A 87 -3.82 40.80 2.20
C LYS A 87 -3.97 41.65 0.94
N ASN A 88 -3.67 41.03 -0.20
CA ASN A 88 -3.72 41.65 -1.51
C ASN A 88 -4.74 40.92 -2.40
N GLN A 89 -5.49 41.68 -3.19
CA GLN A 89 -6.45 41.12 -4.15
C GLN A 89 -5.74 40.42 -5.31
N ILE A 90 -6.28 39.29 -5.75
CA ILE A 90 -5.89 38.64 -7.01
C ILE A 90 -6.68 39.31 -8.13
N ASN A 91 -5.98 39.89 -9.10
CA ASN A 91 -6.61 40.52 -10.27
C ASN A 91 -6.48 39.60 -11.49
N LEU A 92 -7.57 38.97 -11.91
CA LEU A 92 -7.58 38.18 -13.13
C LEU A 92 -7.86 39.08 -14.33
N LYS A 93 -6.79 39.51 -15.01
CA LYS A 93 -6.86 40.40 -16.19
C LYS A 93 -7.75 39.86 -17.32
N SER A 94 -7.88 38.54 -17.44
CA SER A 94 -8.71 37.90 -18.46
C SER A 94 -10.22 37.99 -18.21
N THR A 95 -10.65 38.20 -16.96
CA THR A 95 -12.08 38.16 -16.56
C THR A 95 -12.55 39.43 -15.86
N SER A 96 -11.67 40.41 -15.64
CA SER A 96 -11.93 41.64 -14.85
C SER A 96 -12.49 41.36 -13.45
N LYS A 97 -12.21 40.17 -12.90
CA LYS A 97 -12.61 39.76 -11.56
C LYS A 97 -11.46 39.97 -10.58
N ASN A 98 -11.80 40.48 -9.41
CA ASN A 98 -10.88 40.64 -8.30
C ASN A 98 -11.34 39.76 -7.14
N TYR A 99 -10.39 39.09 -6.50
CA TYR A 99 -10.67 38.20 -5.37
C TYR A 99 -9.86 38.63 -4.16
N THR A 100 -10.53 38.86 -3.03
CA THR A 100 -9.91 39.11 -1.72
C THR A 100 -9.93 37.85 -0.84
N ARG A 101 -10.63 36.81 -1.29
CA ARG A 101 -10.82 35.56 -0.55
C ARG A 101 -10.77 34.34 -1.47
N ILE A 102 -10.20 33.24 -0.98
CA ILE A 102 -10.30 31.92 -1.60
C ILE A 102 -11.02 30.99 -0.63
N VAL A 103 -12.00 30.24 -1.14
CA VAL A 103 -12.74 29.23 -0.40
C VAL A 103 -12.56 27.89 -1.09
N ILE A 104 -12.08 26.90 -0.34
CA ILE A 104 -11.80 25.54 -0.80
C ILE A 104 -12.68 24.58 -0.01
N PRO A 105 -13.89 24.26 -0.50
CA PRO A 105 -14.69 23.17 0.04
C PRO A 105 -14.10 21.84 -0.42
N ILE A 106 -13.93 20.91 0.51
CA ILE A 106 -13.46 19.55 0.27
C ILE A 106 -14.58 18.60 0.68
N GLU A 107 -15.08 17.84 -0.30
CA GLU A 107 -15.96 16.70 -0.06
C GLU A 107 -15.11 15.44 -0.12
N ASN A 108 -15.13 14.64 0.95
CA ASN A 108 -14.30 13.47 1.11
C ASN A 108 -15.13 12.19 1.03
N LYS A 109 -14.92 11.38 -0.02
CA LYS A 109 -15.65 10.12 -0.22
C LYS A 109 -14.73 8.92 -0.10
N ILE A 110 -14.74 8.29 1.08
CA ILE A 110 -13.93 7.08 1.33
C ILE A 110 -14.71 5.77 1.04
N ARG A 111 -16.04 5.75 1.28
CA ARG A 111 -16.84 4.50 1.33
C ARG A 111 -18.18 4.52 0.59
N SER A 112 -18.51 5.62 -0.08
CA SER A 112 -19.80 5.77 -0.77
C SER A 112 -19.63 6.50 -2.10
N LYS A 113 -20.37 6.05 -3.12
CA LYS A 113 -20.56 6.84 -4.35
C LYS A 113 -21.34 8.11 -4.01
N GLU A 114 -21.17 9.12 -4.85
CA GLU A 114 -21.95 10.36 -4.74
C GLU A 114 -23.44 10.05 -4.60
N SER A 115 -24.11 10.70 -3.64
CA SER A 115 -25.55 10.52 -3.44
C SER A 115 -26.33 11.29 -4.50
N VAL A 116 -27.25 10.60 -5.20
CA VAL A 116 -28.23 11.25 -6.08
C VAL A 116 -29.47 11.58 -5.25
N LYS A 117 -29.86 12.86 -5.22
CA LYS A 117 -31.07 13.35 -4.52
C LYS A 117 -32.15 13.71 -5.55
N ASP A 118 -33.41 13.80 -5.12
CA ASP A 118 -34.52 14.26 -5.96
C ASP A 118 -34.29 15.67 -6.54
N SER A 119 -33.39 16.45 -5.93
CA SER A 119 -32.98 17.80 -6.36
C SER A 119 -31.74 17.86 -7.24
N GLY A 120 -31.16 16.72 -7.64
CA GLY A 120 -29.90 16.63 -8.40
C GLY A 120 -28.79 15.87 -7.66
N THR A 121 -27.58 15.90 -8.19
CA THR A 121 -26.42 15.26 -7.55
C THR A 121 -25.95 16.06 -6.32
N GLN A 122 -25.37 15.39 -5.32
CA GLN A 122 -24.91 16.02 -4.08
C GLN A 122 -23.95 17.19 -4.36
N LEU A 123 -23.00 17.00 -5.29
CA LEU A 123 -22.02 18.03 -5.63
C LEU A 123 -22.66 19.25 -6.27
N LYS A 124 -23.71 19.07 -7.09
CA LYS A 124 -24.44 20.18 -7.70
C LYS A 124 -25.18 21.02 -6.64
N VAL A 125 -25.82 20.35 -5.67
CA VAL A 125 -26.47 21.02 -4.53
C VAL A 125 -25.46 21.84 -3.74
N TYR A 126 -24.25 21.31 -3.51
CA TYR A 126 -23.18 22.02 -2.82
C TYR A 126 -22.65 23.21 -3.63
N SER A 127 -22.40 23.05 -4.93
CA SER A 127 -21.98 24.14 -5.82
C SER A 127 -22.97 25.32 -5.78
N ASP A 128 -24.27 25.04 -5.84
CA ASP A 128 -25.31 26.07 -5.82
C ASP A 128 -25.42 26.75 -4.45
N ALA A 129 -25.24 26.01 -3.36
CA ALA A 129 -25.25 26.54 -2.00
C ALA A 129 -24.04 27.45 -1.73
N LEU A 130 -22.85 27.01 -2.13
CA LEU A 130 -21.60 27.77 -2.02
C LEU A 130 -21.67 29.10 -2.77
N THR A 131 -22.22 29.09 -4.00
CA THR A 131 -22.40 30.31 -4.81
C THR A 131 -23.35 31.32 -4.15
N LYS A 132 -24.38 30.83 -3.44
CA LYS A 132 -25.33 31.69 -2.72
C LYS A 132 -24.74 32.30 -1.45
N VAL A 133 -23.91 31.54 -0.72
CA VAL A 133 -23.28 32.02 0.52
C VAL A 133 -22.11 32.96 0.22
N PHE A 134 -21.29 32.64 -0.79
CA PHE A 134 -20.11 33.40 -1.16
C PHE A 134 -20.36 34.14 -2.49
N ASN A 135 -21.05 35.28 -2.41
CA ASN A 135 -21.57 35.98 -3.59
C ASN A 135 -20.69 37.14 -4.12
N LYS A 136 -19.63 37.54 -3.40
CA LYS A 136 -18.80 38.71 -3.75
C LYS A 136 -17.31 38.54 -3.41
N ASP A 137 -16.43 38.92 -4.34
CA ASP A 137 -14.96 38.97 -4.19
C ASP A 137 -14.31 37.68 -3.67
N VAL A 138 -14.99 36.54 -3.83
CA VAL A 138 -14.54 35.21 -3.39
C VAL A 138 -14.31 34.31 -4.60
N ARG A 139 -13.15 33.65 -4.63
CA ARG A 139 -12.89 32.52 -5.53
C ARG A 139 -13.20 31.22 -4.83
N ILE A 140 -14.11 30.42 -5.41
CA ILE A 140 -14.44 29.08 -4.91
C ILE A 140 -13.66 28.05 -5.73
N ILE A 141 -12.96 27.14 -5.06
CA ILE A 141 -12.18 26.06 -5.67
C ILE A 141 -12.60 24.74 -5.01
N PRO A 142 -13.68 24.11 -5.49
CA PRO A 142 -14.21 22.91 -4.87
C PRO A 142 -13.37 21.68 -5.19
N ILE A 143 -13.09 20.84 -4.19
CA ILE A 143 -12.25 19.64 -4.28
C ILE A 143 -13.09 18.41 -3.94
N PHE A 144 -13.08 17.44 -4.84
CA PHE A 144 -13.65 16.12 -4.62
C PHE A 144 -12.52 15.13 -4.33
N LEU A 145 -12.39 14.75 -3.05
CA LEU A 145 -11.33 13.87 -2.56
C LEU A 145 -11.84 12.43 -2.49
N THR A 146 -11.21 11.51 -3.25
CA THR A 146 -11.59 10.09 -3.27
C THR A 146 -10.36 9.19 -3.20
N PRO A 147 -10.44 7.96 -2.64
CA PRO A 147 -9.32 7.03 -2.61
C PRO A 147 -8.69 6.72 -3.97
N ASP A 148 -9.51 6.68 -5.04
CA ASP A 148 -9.12 6.15 -6.35
C ASP A 148 -9.17 7.19 -7.49
N GLY A 149 -9.40 8.46 -7.18
CA GLY A 149 -9.47 9.53 -8.17
C GLY A 149 -10.72 9.48 -9.05
N SER A 150 -11.81 8.89 -8.55
CA SER A 150 -13.12 8.85 -9.20
C SER A 150 -13.57 10.24 -9.66
N ASP A 151 -14.13 10.32 -10.87
CA ASP A 151 -14.58 11.60 -11.43
C ASP A 151 -15.82 12.14 -10.67
N PRO A 152 -15.86 13.44 -10.35
CA PRO A 152 -17.05 14.07 -9.76
C PRO A 152 -18.18 14.16 -10.78
N THR A 153 -19.44 14.11 -10.34
CA THR A 153 -20.57 14.31 -11.27
C THR A 153 -20.75 15.77 -11.71
N ASP A 154 -20.23 16.73 -10.94
CA ASP A 154 -20.22 18.15 -11.29
C ASP A 154 -18.79 18.56 -11.71
N SER A 155 -18.65 18.96 -12.98
CA SER A 155 -17.38 19.38 -13.58
C SER A 155 -16.73 20.60 -12.91
N ALA A 156 -17.48 21.34 -12.08
CA ALA A 156 -16.91 22.42 -11.28
C ALA A 156 -15.92 21.90 -10.22
N TRP A 157 -16.09 20.66 -9.76
CA TRP A 157 -15.28 20.04 -8.72
C TRP A 157 -13.97 19.49 -9.29
N ILE A 158 -12.87 19.78 -8.59
CA ILE A 158 -11.54 19.31 -8.93
C ILE A 158 -11.32 17.97 -8.26
N LYS A 159 -11.04 16.93 -9.05
CA LYS A 159 -10.66 15.64 -8.51
C LYS A 159 -9.26 15.67 -7.91
N ILE A 160 -9.16 15.18 -6.69
CA ILE A 160 -7.90 14.87 -6.01
C ILE A 160 -8.04 13.46 -5.44
N ASP A 161 -6.98 12.67 -5.51
CA ASP A 161 -6.92 11.37 -4.84
C ASP A 161 -6.00 11.39 -3.61
N TYR A 162 -6.04 10.30 -2.84
CA TYR A 162 -5.23 10.21 -1.64
C TYR A 162 -3.74 9.97 -1.91
N GLU A 163 -3.35 9.52 -3.10
CA GLU A 163 -1.94 9.48 -3.50
C GLU A 163 -1.40 10.90 -3.65
N GLU A 164 -2.16 11.79 -4.30
CA GLU A 164 -1.82 13.21 -4.41
C GLU A 164 -1.73 13.88 -3.02
N VAL A 165 -2.60 13.52 -2.08
CA VAL A 165 -2.53 14.00 -0.68
C VAL A 165 -1.27 13.49 0.02
N ILE A 166 -0.93 12.21 -0.15
CA ILE A 166 0.30 11.62 0.38
C ILE A 166 1.53 12.30 -0.21
N ASP A 167 1.53 12.63 -1.49
CA ASP A 167 2.63 13.32 -2.16
C ASP A 167 2.81 14.75 -1.66
N ILE A 168 1.71 15.48 -1.45
CA ILE A 168 1.72 16.79 -0.80
C ILE A 168 2.39 16.68 0.58
N ILE A 169 1.96 15.71 1.39
CA ILE A 169 2.47 15.55 2.75
C ILE A 169 3.95 15.17 2.74
N ASN A 170 4.35 14.21 1.90
CA ASN A 170 5.74 13.76 1.78
C ASN A 170 6.67 14.87 1.28
N THR A 171 6.22 15.69 0.33
CA THR A 171 7.01 16.78 -0.24
C THR A 171 7.37 17.81 0.83
N VAL A 172 6.37 18.23 1.60
CA VAL A 172 6.58 19.15 2.72
C VAL A 172 7.41 18.45 3.81
N PHE A 173 7.07 17.22 4.18
CA PHE A 173 7.79 16.50 5.22
C PHE A 173 9.28 16.37 4.92
N LYS A 174 9.67 15.97 3.70
CA LYS A 174 11.07 15.86 3.30
C LYS A 174 11.81 17.20 3.35
N SER A 175 11.13 18.29 2.98
CA SER A 175 11.72 19.62 2.92
C SER A 175 11.98 20.22 4.31
N TYR A 176 11.13 19.90 5.29
CA TYR A 176 11.21 20.44 6.65
C TYR A 176 11.73 19.46 7.70
N ARG A 177 12.02 18.20 7.31
CA ARG A 177 12.34 17.10 8.24
C ARG A 177 13.43 17.46 9.24
N ASN A 178 14.52 18.08 8.77
CA ASN A 178 15.68 18.39 9.60
C ASN A 178 15.42 19.50 10.63
N ASP A 179 14.40 20.33 10.40
CA ASP A 179 14.02 21.44 11.28
C ASP A 179 12.91 21.04 12.27
N MET A 180 12.37 19.83 12.15
CA MET A 180 11.32 19.29 13.01
C MET A 180 11.89 18.43 14.15
N SER A 181 11.26 18.50 15.33
CA SER A 181 11.56 17.59 16.43
C SER A 181 11.21 16.13 16.08
N SER A 182 11.92 15.18 16.70
CA SER A 182 11.72 13.73 16.51
C SER A 182 10.27 13.29 16.67
N ASP A 183 9.57 13.82 17.67
CA ASP A 183 8.18 13.46 17.97
C ASP A 183 7.23 13.89 16.86
N LYS A 184 7.45 15.08 16.29
CA LYS A 184 6.65 15.58 15.15
C LYS A 184 6.96 14.78 13.89
N GLN A 185 8.23 14.42 13.66
CA GLN A 185 8.59 13.55 12.54
C GLN A 185 7.90 12.19 12.63
N MET A 186 7.89 11.59 13.82
CA MET A 186 7.24 10.30 14.06
C MET A 186 5.72 10.38 13.87
N MET A 187 5.07 11.44 14.35
CA MET A 187 3.64 11.66 14.14
C MET A 187 3.27 11.77 12.64
N ILE A 188 4.05 12.52 11.85
CA ILE A 188 3.81 12.67 10.41
C ILE A 188 4.02 11.34 9.68
N GLN A 189 5.07 10.60 10.03
CA GLN A 189 5.34 9.30 9.44
C GLN A 189 4.22 8.30 9.75
N GLN A 190 3.74 8.26 10.99
CA GLN A 190 2.61 7.41 11.38
C GLN A 190 1.34 7.78 10.61
N TYR A 191 1.08 9.07 10.41
CA TYR A 191 -0.07 9.53 9.62
C TYR A 191 0.02 9.11 8.15
N LEU A 192 1.20 9.24 7.53
CA LEU A 192 1.46 8.79 6.17
C LEU A 192 1.24 7.27 6.02
N ASP A 193 1.72 6.48 6.98
CA ASP A 193 1.51 5.05 6.96
C ASP A 193 0.01 4.69 7.08
N LEU A 194 -0.73 5.38 7.95
CA LEU A 194 -2.19 5.17 8.07
C LEU A 194 -2.93 5.45 6.76
N LEU A 195 -2.60 6.55 6.08
CA LEU A 195 -3.20 6.89 4.78
C LEU A 195 -2.87 5.85 3.71
N ARG A 196 -1.61 5.38 3.65
CA ARG A 196 -1.18 4.33 2.71
C ARG A 196 -1.90 3.01 2.96
N ASP A 197 -1.97 2.60 4.22
CA ASP A 197 -2.49 1.29 4.60
C ASP A 197 -4.03 1.21 4.54
N HIS A 198 -4.74 2.30 4.87
CA HIS A 198 -6.20 2.30 5.04
C HIS A 198 -6.96 2.98 3.91
N ILE A 199 -6.32 3.79 3.08
CA ILE A 199 -7.03 4.57 2.05
C ILE A 199 -6.49 4.27 0.65
N VAL A 200 -5.16 4.17 0.49
CA VAL A 200 -4.51 4.08 -0.83
C VAL A 200 -4.17 2.66 -1.27
N GLY A 201 -4.01 1.69 -0.35
CA GLY A 201 -3.66 0.29 -0.62
C GLY A 201 -4.65 -0.55 -1.46
N GLY A 202 -5.63 0.07 -2.13
CA GLY A 202 -6.36 -0.52 -3.25
C GLY A 202 -7.46 -1.53 -2.90
N SER A 203 -7.84 -1.60 -1.62
CA SER A 203 -8.96 -2.40 -1.13
C SER A 203 -9.70 -1.58 -0.07
N ASP A 204 -11.02 -1.43 -0.20
CA ASP A 204 -11.88 -0.87 0.85
C ASP A 204 -11.50 -1.53 2.19
N PRO A 205 -11.24 -0.77 3.28
CA PRO A 205 -10.89 -1.33 4.58
C PRO A 205 -11.84 -2.44 5.05
N GLU A 206 -13.13 -2.33 4.73
CA GLU A 206 -14.09 -3.38 5.03
C GLU A 206 -13.89 -4.60 4.11
N ILE A 207 -13.53 -4.42 2.84
CA ILE A 207 -13.13 -5.51 1.94
C ILE A 207 -11.83 -6.17 2.43
N VAL A 208 -10.81 -5.42 2.85
CA VAL A 208 -9.57 -5.98 3.42
C VAL A 208 -9.90 -6.81 4.65
N LYS A 209 -10.67 -6.25 5.58
CA LYS A 209 -11.11 -6.94 6.79
C LYS A 209 -11.92 -8.20 6.48
N LEU A 210 -12.87 -8.13 5.54
CA LEU A 210 -13.64 -9.31 5.10
C LEU A 210 -12.75 -10.34 4.41
N CYS A 211 -11.79 -9.92 3.58
CA CYS A 211 -10.82 -10.81 2.95
C CYS A 211 -9.90 -11.47 3.98
N ARG A 212 -9.49 -10.74 5.02
CA ARG A 212 -8.74 -11.26 6.16
C ARG A 212 -9.54 -12.28 6.95
N ILE A 213 -10.82 -12.02 7.23
CA ILE A 213 -11.74 -12.97 7.87
C ILE A 213 -11.93 -14.22 7.00
N LEU A 214 -12.09 -14.05 5.68
CA LEU A 214 -12.21 -15.16 4.74
C LEU A 214 -10.93 -15.99 4.67
N GLN A 215 -9.76 -15.34 4.65
CA GLN A 215 -8.48 -16.02 4.69
C GLN A 215 -8.32 -16.77 6.01
N SER A 216 -8.54 -16.12 7.14
CA SER A 216 -8.37 -16.75 8.45
C SER A 216 -9.30 -17.96 8.62
N LYS A 217 -10.61 -17.81 8.36
CA LYS A 217 -11.59 -18.87 8.63
C LYS A 217 -11.73 -19.92 7.53
N HIS A 218 -11.39 -19.58 6.28
CA HIS A 218 -11.76 -20.39 5.12
C HIS A 218 -10.64 -20.58 4.09
N MET A 219 -9.37 -20.27 4.39
CA MET A 219 -8.26 -20.37 3.42
C MET A 219 -8.21 -21.73 2.69
N LEU A 220 -8.29 -22.86 3.41
CA LEU A 220 -8.20 -24.19 2.79
C LEU A 220 -9.32 -24.42 1.77
N ALA A 221 -10.54 -24.00 2.10
CA ALA A 221 -11.68 -24.10 1.19
C ALA A 221 -11.52 -23.19 -0.02
N MET A 222 -11.05 -21.95 0.18
CA MET A 222 -10.81 -20.98 -0.88
C MET A 222 -9.70 -21.43 -1.83
N ASP A 223 -8.62 -22.02 -1.30
CA ASP A 223 -7.54 -22.59 -2.09
C ASP A 223 -7.99 -23.82 -2.87
N GLU A 224 -8.84 -24.66 -2.29
CA GLU A 224 -9.40 -25.82 -2.98
C GLU A 224 -10.33 -25.40 -4.13
N VAL A 225 -11.22 -24.43 -3.88
CA VAL A 225 -12.09 -23.85 -4.93
C VAL A 225 -11.23 -23.26 -6.06
N ARG A 226 -10.19 -22.49 -5.72
CA ARG A 226 -9.26 -21.93 -6.70
C ARG A 226 -8.56 -23.02 -7.50
N ARG A 227 -8.04 -24.04 -6.83
CA ARG A 227 -7.30 -25.15 -7.47
C ARG A 227 -8.17 -25.90 -8.46
N LEU A 228 -9.40 -26.26 -8.05
CA LEU A 228 -10.33 -27.01 -8.89
C LEU A 228 -10.90 -26.18 -10.04
N THR A 229 -10.99 -24.85 -9.92
CA THR A 229 -11.53 -23.98 -10.99
C THR A 229 -10.47 -23.49 -11.98
N THR A 230 -9.18 -23.62 -11.66
CA THR A 230 -8.07 -23.17 -12.52
C THR A 230 -7.32 -24.32 -13.23
N SER A 231 -7.48 -25.56 -12.78
CA SER A 231 -6.81 -26.71 -13.40
C SER A 231 -7.41 -27.00 -14.79
N SER A 232 -6.58 -26.87 -15.83
CA SER A 232 -6.91 -27.15 -17.24
C SER A 232 -6.98 -28.66 -17.59
N LYS A 233 -7.28 -29.52 -16.62
CA LYS A 233 -7.40 -30.96 -16.85
C LYS A 233 -8.83 -31.42 -16.61
N ASP A 234 -9.39 -32.00 -17.66
CA ASP A 234 -10.70 -32.66 -17.78
C ASP A 234 -10.98 -33.65 -16.63
N LYS A 235 -11.39 -33.13 -15.49
CA LYS A 235 -12.09 -33.91 -14.48
C LYS A 235 -13.37 -33.19 -14.14
N GLU A 236 -14.37 -33.41 -14.99
CA GLU A 236 -15.81 -33.11 -14.80
C GLU A 236 -16.40 -33.88 -13.60
N THR A 237 -15.72 -33.84 -12.46
CA THR A 237 -16.21 -34.40 -11.20
C THR A 237 -17.33 -33.51 -10.68
N GLU A 238 -18.26 -34.09 -9.90
CA GLU A 238 -19.29 -33.31 -9.21
C GLU A 238 -18.68 -32.19 -8.35
N LYS A 239 -17.52 -32.44 -7.72
CA LYS A 239 -16.76 -31.43 -6.96
C LYS A 239 -16.31 -30.26 -7.83
N HIS A 240 -15.86 -30.50 -9.06
CA HIS A 240 -15.48 -29.45 -10.00
C HIS A 240 -16.70 -28.60 -10.40
N LYS A 241 -17.82 -29.25 -10.76
CA LYS A 241 -19.07 -28.57 -11.11
C LYS A 241 -19.60 -27.72 -9.95
N LEU A 242 -19.55 -28.25 -8.73
CA LEU A 242 -19.94 -27.51 -7.51
C LEU A 242 -19.04 -26.28 -7.28
N CYS A 243 -17.72 -26.43 -7.39
CA CYS A 243 -16.78 -25.30 -7.21
C CYS A 243 -16.98 -24.22 -8.28
N GLN A 244 -17.28 -24.61 -9.53
CA GLN A 244 -17.64 -23.66 -10.59
C GLN A 244 -18.92 -22.91 -10.25
N GLN A 245 -19.99 -23.59 -9.81
CA GLN A 245 -21.24 -22.95 -9.42
C GLN A 245 -21.04 -21.97 -8.25
N ILE A 246 -20.26 -22.37 -7.23
CA ILE A 246 -19.90 -21.49 -6.09
C ILE A 246 -19.18 -20.24 -6.59
N THR A 247 -18.22 -20.40 -7.50
CA THR A 247 -17.43 -19.29 -8.05
C THR A 247 -18.28 -18.35 -8.90
N ILE A 248 -19.19 -18.89 -9.72
CA ILE A 248 -20.11 -18.11 -10.56
C ILE A 248 -21.09 -17.31 -9.68
N ARG A 249 -21.72 -17.97 -8.70
CA ARG A 249 -22.69 -17.34 -7.80
C ARG A 249 -22.07 -16.22 -6.95
N ASN A 250 -20.78 -16.35 -6.61
CA ASN A 250 -20.05 -15.40 -5.76
C ASN A 250 -18.94 -14.65 -6.52
N LYS A 251 -19.10 -14.46 -7.84
CA LYS A 251 -18.05 -13.93 -8.73
C LYS A 251 -17.44 -12.62 -8.23
N SER A 252 -18.24 -11.70 -7.70
CA SER A 252 -17.77 -10.42 -7.15
C SER A 252 -16.86 -10.60 -5.93
N VAL A 253 -17.22 -11.49 -5.00
CA VAL A 253 -16.45 -11.80 -3.79
C VAL A 253 -15.12 -12.46 -4.16
N PHE A 254 -15.13 -13.48 -5.02
CA PHE A 254 -13.89 -14.12 -5.47
C PHE A 254 -13.00 -13.15 -6.25
N LYS A 255 -13.58 -12.24 -7.05
CA LYS A 255 -12.83 -11.19 -7.74
C LYS A 255 -12.16 -10.23 -6.75
N ALA A 256 -12.89 -9.78 -5.73
CA ALA A 256 -12.37 -8.89 -4.69
C ALA A 256 -11.26 -9.57 -3.88
N TYR A 257 -11.49 -10.80 -3.41
CA TYR A 257 -10.52 -11.59 -2.67
C TYR A 257 -9.24 -11.84 -3.48
N LYS A 258 -9.37 -12.22 -4.75
CA LYS A 258 -8.24 -12.44 -5.64
C LYS A 258 -7.45 -11.14 -5.90
N LYS A 259 -8.14 -10.00 -6.11
CA LYS A 259 -7.50 -8.69 -6.26
C LYS A 259 -6.69 -8.34 -5.01
N TRP A 260 -7.27 -8.52 -3.83
CA TRP A 260 -6.61 -8.29 -2.56
C TRP A 260 -5.39 -9.21 -2.37
N GLN A 261 -5.50 -10.51 -2.64
CA GLN A 261 -4.37 -11.46 -2.56
C GLN A 261 -3.20 -11.04 -3.46
N TYR A 262 -3.47 -10.59 -4.69
CA TYR A 262 -2.42 -10.09 -5.58
C TYR A 262 -1.80 -8.80 -5.07
N GLY A 263 -2.59 -7.85 -4.57
CA GLY A 263 -2.09 -6.59 -4.04
C GLY A 263 -1.25 -6.76 -2.77
N LEU A 264 -1.63 -7.68 -1.89
CA LEU A 264 -0.81 -8.05 -0.73
C LEU A 264 0.50 -8.71 -1.15
N ARG A 265 0.45 -9.66 -2.09
CA ARG A 265 1.66 -10.31 -2.63
C ARG A 265 2.63 -9.32 -3.28
N GLU A 266 2.10 -8.34 -4.00
CA GLU A 266 2.91 -7.28 -4.62
C GLU A 266 3.64 -6.46 -3.57
N ARG A 267 2.92 -5.93 -2.57
CA ARG A 267 3.52 -5.21 -1.43
C ARG A 267 4.55 -6.06 -0.68
N THR A 268 4.27 -7.34 -0.46
CA THR A 268 5.24 -8.28 0.13
C THR A 268 6.48 -8.42 -0.74
N SER A 269 6.33 -8.57 -2.06
CA SER A 269 7.46 -8.66 -2.99
C SER A 269 8.30 -7.39 -2.98
N ASP A 270 7.66 -6.23 -2.92
CA ASP A 270 8.34 -4.92 -2.89
C ASP A 270 9.08 -4.72 -1.57
N LEU A 271 8.47 -5.11 -0.44
CA LEU A 271 9.12 -5.11 0.88
C LEU A 271 10.36 -6.00 0.88
N LEU A 272 10.24 -7.25 0.42
CA LEU A 272 11.37 -8.17 0.35
C LEU A 272 12.49 -7.62 -0.54
N LEU A 273 12.14 -7.08 -1.72
CA LEU A 273 13.13 -6.54 -2.64
C LEU A 273 13.84 -5.31 -2.05
N THR A 274 13.08 -4.42 -1.40
CA THR A 274 13.64 -3.23 -0.74
C THR A 274 14.59 -3.64 0.39
N TRP A 275 14.14 -4.55 1.26
CA TRP A 275 14.96 -5.08 2.35
C TRP A 275 16.23 -5.73 1.81
N MET A 276 16.13 -6.57 0.78
CA MET A 276 17.28 -7.25 0.18
C MET A 276 18.27 -6.26 -0.45
N ASN A 277 17.79 -5.24 -1.16
CA ASN A 277 18.68 -4.23 -1.76
C ASN A 277 19.45 -3.45 -0.67
N ASN A 278 18.79 -3.12 0.45
CA ASN A 278 19.41 -2.40 1.57
C ASN A 278 20.49 -3.24 2.29
N HIS A 279 20.39 -4.57 2.25
CA HIS A 279 21.33 -5.49 2.91
C HIS A 279 22.29 -6.20 1.94
N MET A 280 22.22 -5.89 0.64
CA MET A 280 22.99 -6.57 -0.40
C MET A 280 24.49 -6.38 -0.21
N GLU A 281 24.93 -5.17 0.13
CA GLU A 281 26.35 -4.85 0.34
C GLU A 281 26.88 -5.47 1.65
N SER A 282 26.12 -5.36 2.74
CA SER A 282 26.54 -5.84 4.06
C SER A 282 26.58 -7.37 4.15
N LEU A 283 25.66 -8.07 3.50
CA LEU A 283 25.58 -9.54 3.50
C LEU A 283 26.25 -10.20 2.30
N GLY A 284 26.58 -9.43 1.25
CA GLY A 284 27.34 -9.88 0.08
C GLY A 284 26.59 -10.84 -0.86
N PHE A 285 25.29 -11.05 -0.67
CA PHE A 285 24.51 -11.89 -1.58
C PHE A 285 24.23 -11.16 -2.90
N GLN A 286 23.93 -11.93 -3.95
CA GLN A 286 23.51 -11.42 -5.25
C GLN A 286 22.10 -11.88 -5.59
N ILE A 287 21.30 -11.00 -6.19
CA ILE A 287 19.94 -11.32 -6.64
C ILE A 287 19.99 -11.78 -8.10
N ASN A 288 19.57 -13.01 -8.36
CA ASN A 288 19.60 -13.62 -9.70
C ASN A 288 18.34 -13.31 -10.51
N THR A 289 17.17 -13.51 -9.92
CA THR A 289 15.88 -13.38 -10.63
C THR A 289 14.83 -12.74 -9.75
N LYS A 290 14.03 -11.85 -10.33
CA LYS A 290 12.95 -11.13 -9.65
C LYS A 290 11.61 -11.43 -10.32
N LYS A 291 10.66 -12.00 -9.57
CA LYS A 291 9.27 -12.20 -9.97
C LYS A 291 8.38 -11.82 -8.79
N LYS A 292 7.14 -11.39 -9.06
CA LYS A 292 6.12 -11.18 -8.01
C LYS A 292 5.88 -12.41 -7.12
N SER A 293 6.22 -13.61 -7.60
CA SER A 293 6.08 -14.88 -6.86
C SER A 293 7.31 -15.26 -6.07
N SER A 294 8.45 -14.73 -6.45
CA SER A 294 9.70 -15.30 -6.05
C SER A 294 10.88 -14.38 -6.32
N ILE A 295 11.78 -14.31 -5.35
CA ILE A 295 13.05 -13.60 -5.48
C ILE A 295 14.15 -14.62 -5.23
N GLU A 296 14.96 -14.87 -6.26
CA GLU A 296 16.09 -15.80 -6.21
C GLU A 296 17.38 -15.02 -5.90
N PHE A 297 18.19 -15.54 -4.99
CA PHE A 297 19.47 -14.98 -4.60
C PHE A 297 20.48 -16.04 -4.21
N VAL A 298 21.76 -15.65 -4.17
CA VAL A 298 22.89 -16.53 -3.86
C VAL A 298 23.84 -15.86 -2.88
N SER A 299 24.25 -16.60 -1.84
CA SER A 299 25.25 -16.13 -0.87
C SER A 299 26.67 -16.10 -1.49
N PRO A 300 27.62 -15.37 -0.90
CA PRO A 300 29.03 -15.41 -1.32
C PRO A 300 29.61 -16.83 -1.43
N GLU A 301 29.33 -17.69 -0.46
CA GLU A 301 29.82 -19.07 -0.44
C GLU A 301 29.16 -19.91 -1.55
N MET A 302 27.85 -19.72 -1.77
CA MET A 302 27.14 -20.37 -2.88
C MET A 302 27.68 -19.91 -4.24
N GLN A 303 27.98 -18.63 -4.42
CA GLN A 303 28.60 -18.11 -5.64
C GLN A 303 29.96 -18.76 -5.90
N LYS A 304 30.77 -18.98 -4.86
CA LYS A 304 32.05 -19.68 -4.99
C LYS A 304 31.83 -21.13 -5.45
N LEU A 305 30.96 -21.88 -4.78
CA LEU A 305 30.64 -23.26 -5.16
C LEU A 305 30.08 -23.37 -6.58
N ASN A 306 29.15 -22.49 -6.91
CA ASN A 306 28.50 -22.44 -8.21
C ASN A 306 29.51 -22.23 -9.35
N ARG A 307 30.47 -21.32 -9.18
CA ARG A 307 31.54 -21.08 -10.16
C ARG A 307 32.49 -22.26 -10.28
N GLU A 308 32.94 -22.80 -9.16
CA GLU A 308 33.98 -23.85 -9.16
C GLU A 308 33.48 -25.22 -9.61
N LEU A 309 32.23 -25.59 -9.26
CA LEU A 309 31.68 -26.92 -9.54
C LEU A 309 30.82 -26.95 -10.81
N PHE A 310 30.03 -25.90 -11.06
CA PHE A 310 29.02 -25.90 -12.12
C PHE A 310 29.31 -24.91 -13.24
N GLY A 311 30.26 -23.99 -13.04
CA GLY A 311 30.57 -22.92 -14.00
C GLY A 311 29.42 -21.93 -14.22
N LYS A 312 28.40 -21.91 -13.35
CA LYS A 312 27.21 -21.04 -13.44
C LYS A 312 26.70 -20.64 -12.06
N ASP A 313 26.41 -19.35 -11.88
CA ASP A 313 26.02 -18.75 -10.58
C ASP A 313 24.61 -19.09 -10.08
N ASN A 314 23.80 -19.82 -10.85
CA ASN A 314 22.39 -20.09 -10.52
C ASN A 314 22.08 -21.58 -10.31
N THR A 315 23.07 -22.38 -9.90
CA THR A 315 22.85 -23.82 -9.64
C THR A 315 22.35 -24.06 -8.23
N ILE A 316 23.14 -23.72 -7.20
CA ILE A 316 22.71 -23.72 -5.80
C ILE A 316 22.19 -22.33 -5.46
N VAL A 317 20.91 -22.24 -5.08
CA VAL A 317 20.22 -20.96 -4.88
C VAL A 317 19.34 -20.94 -3.64
N LEU A 318 19.08 -19.74 -3.12
CA LEU A 318 18.01 -19.46 -2.16
C LEU A 318 16.88 -18.72 -2.89
N ILE A 319 15.64 -19.08 -2.59
CA ILE A 319 14.46 -18.53 -3.24
C ILE A 319 13.45 -18.14 -2.18
N PHE A 320 13.13 -16.85 -2.07
CA PHE A 320 11.88 -16.43 -1.44
C PHE A 320 10.72 -16.91 -2.30
N VAL A 321 9.79 -17.69 -1.74
CA VAL A 321 8.57 -18.15 -2.40
C VAL A 321 7.39 -17.45 -1.75
N ILE A 322 6.72 -16.59 -2.52
CA ILE A 322 5.60 -15.76 -2.08
C ILE A 322 4.29 -16.34 -2.64
N LYS A 323 3.52 -17.00 -1.78
CA LYS A 323 2.22 -17.56 -2.15
C LYS A 323 1.12 -16.49 -2.09
N LEU A 324 0.00 -16.74 -2.77
CA LEU A 324 -1.15 -15.82 -2.81
C LEU A 324 -1.89 -15.70 -1.47
N ASN A 325 -1.74 -16.69 -0.61
CA ASN A 325 -2.28 -16.68 0.75
C ASN A 325 -1.29 -16.07 1.75
N SER A 326 -0.40 -15.18 1.29
CA SER A 326 0.56 -14.47 2.15
C SER A 326 1.62 -15.35 2.80
N ASN A 327 1.63 -16.66 2.55
CA ASN A 327 2.69 -17.52 3.04
C ASN A 327 4.01 -17.19 2.34
N ILE A 328 5.07 -17.09 3.14
CA ILE A 328 6.42 -16.84 2.66
C ILE A 328 7.32 -17.95 3.17
N SER A 329 8.12 -18.48 2.28
CA SER A 329 9.16 -19.44 2.65
C SER A 329 10.44 -19.13 1.91
N ILE A 330 11.57 -19.39 2.54
CA ILE A 330 12.88 -19.40 1.89
C ILE A 330 13.20 -20.86 1.58
N VAL A 331 13.39 -21.15 0.30
CA VAL A 331 13.75 -22.48 -0.18
C VAL A 331 15.19 -22.45 -0.65
N MET A 332 16.02 -23.36 -0.15
CA MET A 332 17.31 -23.66 -0.74
C MET A 332 17.16 -24.86 -1.68
N GLN A 333 17.70 -24.76 -2.90
CA GLN A 333 17.65 -25.85 -3.86
C GLN A 333 18.85 -25.88 -4.80
N ILE A 334 19.06 -27.03 -5.42
CA ILE A 334 19.96 -27.26 -6.55
C ILE A 334 19.11 -27.30 -7.83
N ASN A 335 19.24 -26.29 -8.68
CA ASN A 335 18.58 -26.22 -9.99
C ASN A 335 19.09 -27.31 -10.95
N SER A 336 18.38 -27.49 -12.06
CA SER A 336 18.77 -28.46 -13.09
C SER A 336 20.16 -28.16 -13.66
N HIS A 337 20.95 -29.22 -13.85
CA HIS A 337 22.29 -29.17 -14.42
C HIS A 337 22.54 -30.45 -15.23
N PRO A 338 23.30 -30.40 -16.35
CA PRO A 338 23.59 -31.58 -17.18
C PRO A 338 24.25 -32.72 -16.41
N ASN A 339 25.18 -32.39 -15.50
CA ASN A 339 25.82 -33.38 -14.63
C ASN A 339 24.91 -33.71 -13.43
N GLN A 340 24.05 -34.71 -13.61
CA GLN A 340 23.13 -35.15 -12.55
C GLN A 340 23.86 -35.78 -11.38
N GLU A 341 24.91 -36.59 -11.61
CA GLU A 341 25.67 -37.25 -10.54
C GLU A 341 26.33 -36.21 -9.62
N LEU A 342 26.92 -35.15 -10.18
CA LEU A 342 27.45 -34.04 -9.38
C LEU A 342 26.39 -33.39 -8.50
N ARG A 343 25.16 -33.19 -9.01
CA ARG A 343 24.05 -32.69 -8.18
C ARG A 343 23.73 -33.64 -7.02
N LYS A 344 23.79 -34.96 -7.25
CA LYS A 344 23.58 -35.96 -6.19
C LYS A 344 24.69 -35.91 -5.14
N SER A 345 25.94 -35.82 -5.57
CA SER A 345 27.10 -35.73 -4.68
C SER A 345 27.05 -34.46 -3.84
N VAL A 346 26.76 -33.30 -4.43
CA VAL A 346 26.58 -32.04 -3.69
C VAL A 346 25.43 -32.14 -2.70
N TYR A 347 24.28 -32.69 -3.11
CA TYR A 347 23.16 -32.92 -2.21
C TYR A 347 23.53 -33.84 -1.04
N SER A 348 24.31 -34.89 -1.30
CA SER A 348 24.74 -35.85 -0.26
C SER A 348 25.60 -35.19 0.82
N ILE A 349 26.43 -34.19 0.48
CA ILE A 349 27.21 -33.43 1.46
C ILE A 349 26.28 -32.63 2.38
N PHE A 350 25.25 -31.96 1.83
CA PHE A 350 24.26 -31.25 2.66
C PHE A 350 23.45 -32.18 3.57
N GLN A 351 23.25 -33.43 3.17
CA GLN A 351 22.52 -34.42 3.96
C GLN A 351 23.42 -35.22 4.92
N LYS A 352 24.75 -35.08 4.82
CA LYS A 352 25.71 -35.75 5.69
C LYS A 352 25.45 -35.35 7.14
N ASP A 353 25.51 -36.34 8.02
CA ASP A 353 25.33 -36.22 9.48
C ASP A 353 23.96 -35.75 9.99
N ASN A 354 22.89 -35.76 9.17
CA ASN A 354 21.55 -35.31 9.59
C ASN A 354 21.61 -33.98 10.37
N SER A 355 22.46 -33.04 9.91
CA SER A 355 22.60 -31.75 10.58
C SER A 355 21.20 -31.21 10.85
N GLU A 356 20.93 -30.80 12.10
CA GLU A 356 19.57 -30.38 12.49
C GLU A 356 19.01 -29.29 11.57
N LEU A 357 19.89 -28.59 10.86
CA LEU A 357 19.63 -27.58 9.85
C LEU A 357 19.00 -28.12 8.55
N PHE A 358 19.47 -29.24 7.99
CA PHE A 358 19.09 -29.72 6.64
C PHE A 358 18.20 -30.97 6.64
N ARG A 359 17.52 -31.27 7.75
CA ARG A 359 16.71 -32.49 7.93
C ARG A 359 15.85 -32.81 6.71
N SER A 360 15.94 -34.06 6.25
CA SER A 360 15.11 -34.66 5.22
C SER A 360 13.62 -34.58 5.62
N THR A 361 12.89 -33.59 5.13
CA THR A 361 11.43 -33.65 5.13
C THR A 361 10.99 -34.61 4.04
N ASP A 362 10.63 -35.83 4.44
CA ASP A 362 9.90 -36.87 3.71
C ASP A 362 9.84 -36.74 2.18
N THR A 363 10.59 -37.62 1.51
CA THR A 363 10.36 -38.09 0.13
C THR A 363 10.49 -37.06 -1.00
N GLU A 364 11.69 -36.52 -1.26
CA GLU A 364 11.98 -35.95 -2.59
C GLU A 364 13.10 -36.74 -3.28
N LYS A 365 12.69 -37.70 -4.12
CA LYS A 365 13.53 -38.24 -5.20
C LYS A 365 14.17 -37.04 -5.92
N ILE A 366 15.49 -37.07 -6.09
CA ILE A 366 16.22 -36.09 -6.89
C ILE A 366 15.48 -35.94 -8.22
N SER A 367 14.83 -34.80 -8.43
CA SER A 367 14.08 -34.57 -9.66
C SER A 367 15.03 -34.12 -10.76
N GLU A 368 14.68 -34.44 -12.01
CA GLU A 368 15.41 -33.96 -13.18
C GLU A 368 15.47 -32.42 -13.22
N THR A 369 14.47 -31.76 -12.62
CA THR A 369 14.30 -30.30 -12.69
C THR A 369 14.99 -29.51 -11.58
N TYR A 370 14.97 -30.01 -10.33
CA TYR A 370 15.61 -29.38 -9.17
C TYR A 370 15.63 -30.34 -7.97
N THR A 371 16.48 -30.08 -6.98
CA THR A 371 16.52 -30.81 -5.71
C THR A 371 16.41 -29.82 -4.57
N ARG A 372 15.34 -29.89 -3.77
CA ARG A 372 15.19 -29.04 -2.58
C ARG A 372 16.12 -29.56 -1.47
N ILE A 373 16.86 -28.65 -0.83
CA ILE A 373 17.78 -28.94 0.28
C ILE A 373 17.16 -28.52 1.60
N TYR A 374 16.56 -27.33 1.62
CA TYR A 374 16.08 -26.71 2.85
C TYR A 374 14.83 -25.88 2.58
N THR A 375 13.96 -25.78 3.58
CA THR A 375 12.83 -24.86 3.55
C THR A 375 12.64 -24.23 4.93
N HIS A 376 12.78 -22.91 4.99
CA HIS A 376 12.42 -22.12 6.14
C HIS A 376 11.07 -21.45 5.90
N LYS A 377 10.15 -21.55 6.86
CA LYS A 377 8.87 -20.84 6.79
C LYS A 377 9.01 -19.50 7.49
N ILE A 378 9.06 -18.41 6.71
CA ILE A 378 9.04 -17.05 7.25
C ILE A 378 7.63 -16.74 7.75
N LEU A 379 6.61 -16.95 6.92
CA LEU A 379 5.23 -16.71 7.32
C LEU A 379 4.34 -17.89 6.96
N THR A 380 3.66 -18.42 7.96
CA THR A 380 2.72 -19.53 7.86
C THR A 380 1.27 -19.04 7.82
N PRO A 381 0.32 -19.86 7.34
CA PRO A 381 -1.10 -19.53 7.46
C PRO A 381 -1.54 -19.25 8.90
N GLU A 382 -1.02 -20.02 9.84
CA GLU A 382 -1.32 -19.91 11.26
C GLU A 382 -0.86 -18.55 11.81
N ASP A 383 0.31 -18.06 11.39
CA ASP A 383 0.80 -16.72 11.74
C ASP A 383 -0.13 -15.63 11.18
N THR A 384 -0.56 -15.78 9.93
CA THR A 384 -1.44 -14.79 9.28
C THR A 384 -2.84 -14.73 9.87
N PHE A 385 -3.28 -15.80 10.54
CA PHE A 385 -4.63 -15.92 11.10
C PHE A 385 -4.88 -14.93 12.24
N ILE A 386 -3.86 -14.67 13.06
CA ILE A 386 -3.95 -13.81 14.24
C ILE A 386 -3.76 -12.32 13.92
N MET A 387 -3.33 -11.99 12.69
CA MET A 387 -3.00 -10.63 12.29
C MET A 387 -4.23 -9.88 11.79
N SER A 388 -4.45 -8.68 12.34
CA SER A 388 -5.66 -7.88 12.13
C SER A 388 -5.61 -7.00 10.88
N SER A 389 -4.41 -6.76 10.33
CA SER A 389 -4.19 -5.85 9.20
C SER A 389 -3.09 -6.31 8.25
N ASP A 390 -3.06 -5.75 7.04
CA ASP A 390 -1.97 -5.97 6.08
C ASP A 390 -0.64 -5.42 6.60
N LYS A 391 -0.67 -4.33 7.38
CA LYS A 391 0.51 -3.73 8.02
C LYS A 391 1.16 -4.70 9.00
N GLU A 392 0.38 -5.35 9.86
CA GLU A 392 0.91 -6.34 10.81
C GLU A 392 1.59 -7.52 10.10
N VAL A 393 1.03 -7.96 8.97
CA VAL A 393 1.67 -8.97 8.12
C VAL A 393 3.02 -8.49 7.60
N LEU A 394 3.09 -7.29 7.04
CA LEU A 394 4.32 -6.73 6.48
C LEU A 394 5.39 -6.54 7.58
N ASN A 395 5.02 -5.98 8.73
CA ASN A 395 5.93 -5.82 9.87
C ASN A 395 6.42 -7.17 10.41
N SER A 396 5.54 -8.17 10.50
CA SER A 396 5.95 -9.51 10.93
C SER A 396 6.92 -10.16 9.94
N ILE A 397 6.79 -9.89 8.64
CA ILE A 397 7.72 -10.39 7.64
C ILE A 397 9.09 -9.76 7.88
N GLU A 398 9.15 -8.44 8.02
CA GLU A 398 10.40 -7.72 8.25
C GLU A 398 11.13 -8.22 9.51
N ASN A 399 10.43 -8.34 10.66
CA ASN A 399 11.01 -8.87 11.88
C ASN A 399 11.58 -10.28 11.70
N LYS A 400 10.88 -11.16 10.98
CA LYS A 400 11.34 -12.53 10.74
C LYS A 400 12.48 -12.60 9.71
N LEU A 401 12.63 -11.61 8.83
CA LEU A 401 13.84 -11.48 8.01
C LEU A 401 15.03 -11.14 8.89
N GLU A 402 14.89 -10.16 9.80
CA GLU A 402 15.96 -9.81 10.74
C GLU A 402 16.39 -11.03 11.56
N GLU A 403 15.45 -11.83 12.07
CA GLU A 403 15.77 -13.08 12.78
C GLU A 403 16.50 -14.10 11.89
N PHE A 404 16.06 -14.27 10.64
CA PHE A 404 16.68 -15.24 9.72
C PHE A 404 18.11 -14.85 9.33
N PHE A 405 18.37 -13.56 9.16
CA PHE A 405 19.66 -13.00 8.73
C PHE A 405 20.57 -12.52 9.87
N ALA A 406 20.10 -12.57 11.12
CA ALA A 406 20.88 -12.26 12.31
C ALA A 406 22.18 -13.08 12.39
N GLU A 407 23.12 -12.65 13.24
CA GLU A 407 24.44 -13.28 13.36
C GLU A 407 24.39 -14.78 13.72
N ASN A 408 23.40 -15.17 14.55
CA ASN A 408 23.12 -16.56 14.89
C ASN A 408 21.95 -17.15 14.09
N GLY A 409 21.44 -16.41 13.11
CA GLY A 409 20.30 -16.76 12.28
C GLY A 409 20.60 -17.92 11.32
N VAL A 410 19.54 -18.51 10.81
CA VAL A 410 19.60 -19.67 9.91
C VAL A 410 20.45 -19.39 8.67
N TYR A 411 20.38 -18.18 8.11
CA TYR A 411 21.20 -17.80 6.96
C TYR A 411 22.70 -17.97 7.25
N LYS A 412 23.17 -17.43 8.39
CA LYS A 412 24.57 -17.52 8.81
C LYS A 412 24.99 -18.95 9.10
N GLN A 413 24.10 -19.77 9.65
CA GLN A 413 24.34 -21.21 9.86
C GLN A 413 24.54 -21.95 8.54
N ILE A 414 23.71 -21.67 7.51
CA ILE A 414 23.86 -22.24 6.16
C ILE A 414 25.21 -21.83 5.56
N GLN A 415 25.57 -20.54 5.64
CA GLN A 415 26.85 -20.04 5.13
C GLN A 415 28.04 -20.70 5.84
N ARG A 416 27.98 -20.82 7.16
CA ARG A 416 29.00 -21.49 7.96
C ARG A 416 29.16 -22.95 7.57
N PHE A 417 28.06 -23.69 7.41
CA PHE A 417 28.12 -25.08 6.96
C PHE A 417 28.83 -25.21 5.62
N ILE A 418 28.47 -24.38 4.64
CA ILE A 418 29.09 -24.41 3.30
C ILE A 418 30.60 -24.11 3.40
N ARG A 419 30.98 -23.14 4.23
CA ARG A 419 32.38 -22.78 4.46
C ARG A 419 33.16 -23.92 5.11
N ASP A 420 32.60 -24.54 6.15
CA ASP A 420 33.24 -25.59 6.93
C ASP A 420 33.43 -26.87 6.07
N HIS A 421 32.57 -27.11 5.08
CA HIS A 421 32.66 -28.25 4.14
C HIS A 421 33.16 -27.86 2.74
N MET A 422 33.76 -26.67 2.58
CA MET A 422 34.16 -26.14 1.27
C MET A 422 35.14 -27.07 0.54
N GLU A 423 36.10 -27.64 1.26
CA GLU A 423 37.08 -28.58 0.68
C GLU A 423 36.40 -29.87 0.20
N GLU A 424 35.46 -30.42 0.96
CA GLU A 424 34.68 -31.60 0.56
C GLU A 424 33.85 -31.33 -0.70
N PHE A 425 33.23 -30.15 -0.80
CA PHE A 425 32.51 -29.78 -2.00
C PHE A 425 33.43 -29.67 -3.22
N LEU A 426 34.58 -29.01 -3.08
CA LEU A 426 35.51 -28.79 -4.19
C LEU A 426 36.21 -30.07 -4.64
N ALA A 427 36.36 -31.06 -3.76
CA ALA A 427 36.84 -32.40 -4.11
C ALA A 427 35.93 -33.16 -5.09
N LEU A 428 34.67 -32.71 -5.29
CA LEU A 428 33.75 -33.28 -6.29
C LEU A 428 34.04 -32.82 -7.74
N LYS A 429 35.01 -31.92 -7.93
CA LYS A 429 35.42 -31.40 -9.25
C LYS A 429 36.25 -32.42 -10.04
N ASP A 430 36.93 -33.32 -9.32
CA ASP A 430 37.69 -34.45 -9.84
C ASP A 430 36.80 -35.69 -10.03
#